data_AF-D3EB31-F1
#
_entry.id   AF-D3EB31-F1
#
_cell.length_a   1.000
_cell.length_b   1.000
_cell.length_c   1.000
_cell.angle_alpha   90.00
_cell.angle_beta   90.00
_cell.angle_gamma   90.00
#
_symmetry.space_group_name_H-M   'P 1'
#
loop_
_entity.id
_entity.type
_entity.pdbx_description
1 polymer ?
#
loop_
_entity_poly.entity_id
_entity_poly.type
_entity_poly.pdbx_seq_one_letter_code
_entity_poly.pdbx_strand_id
1 'polypeptide(L)'
;MMKSIPIQELSKQTGITVRTLRYYDQIGLLIPAAKTPGQHRIYSEEELKKLQQIQFLKKLGFSLQEISDMISNPEWNWSSSLMNQLDFVKNEQNKLNQMESALRAVLHSIAVEGETSWDVIQKLIHLSGRDPSLKHAFRQQMFERREEELLDLLPNMNSTDPDSLEWIALLGQLKKRMENGPGSPEVQRIIRRMDEKRREHFEGEDPFVDKLWEIRKSPAQSEQMGLYPIEEELLQFMELAFNIYATGLEEKLDEEGETS
;
A
#
# COMPACT_ATOMS: atom_id res chain seq x y z
N MET A 1 27.36 47.95 13.31
CA MET A 1 26.40 48.28 12.23
C MET A 1 25.56 47.05 11.96
N MET A 2 24.23 47.15 12.00
CA MET A 2 23.36 46.05 11.54
C MET A 2 23.60 45.82 10.05
N LYS A 3 23.84 44.57 9.65
CA LYS A 3 24.01 44.20 8.25
C LYS A 3 22.69 44.45 7.50
N SER A 4 22.75 45.31 6.49
CA SER A 4 21.61 45.65 5.62
C SER A 4 21.73 44.86 4.33
N ILE A 5 20.68 44.12 3.98
CA ILE A 5 20.64 43.18 2.85
C ILE A 5 19.56 43.66 1.87
N PRO A 6 19.93 44.13 0.67
CA PRO A 6 18.98 44.47 -0.38
C PRO A 6 18.18 43.24 -0.85
N ILE A 7 16.93 43.44 -1.27
CA ILE A 7 16.06 42.32 -1.72
C ILE A 7 16.67 41.41 -2.80
N GLN A 8 17.47 41.97 -3.71
CA GLN A 8 18.16 41.19 -4.76
C GLN A 8 19.24 40.28 -4.16
N GLU A 9 19.96 40.77 -3.15
CA GLU A 9 20.97 39.99 -2.46
C GLU A 9 20.32 38.93 -1.57
N LEU A 10 19.24 39.27 -0.86
CA LEU A 10 18.46 38.32 -0.08
C LEU A 10 17.91 37.19 -0.96
N SER A 11 17.41 37.52 -2.15
CA SER A 11 16.94 36.53 -3.13
C SER A 11 18.06 35.57 -3.56
N LYS A 12 19.27 36.10 -3.84
CA LYS A 12 20.44 35.27 -4.18
C LYS A 12 20.89 34.39 -3.03
N GLN A 13 20.89 34.90 -1.80
CA GLN A 13 21.33 34.16 -0.62
C GLN A 13 20.36 33.05 -0.20
N THR A 14 19.06 33.26 -0.39
CA THR A 14 18.01 32.34 0.10
C THR A 14 17.39 31.46 -0.98
N GLY A 15 17.65 31.76 -2.27
CA GLY A 15 16.99 31.10 -3.40
C GLY A 15 15.51 31.48 -3.56
N ILE A 16 14.97 32.34 -2.70
CA ILE A 16 13.59 32.82 -2.82
C ILE A 16 13.53 33.90 -3.88
N THR A 17 12.57 33.81 -4.80
CA THR A 17 12.40 34.83 -5.83
C THR A 17 12.05 36.20 -5.23
N VAL A 18 12.52 37.27 -5.85
CA VAL A 18 12.12 38.65 -5.51
C VAL A 18 10.60 38.81 -5.52
N ARG A 19 9.89 38.12 -6.43
CA ARG A 19 8.42 38.11 -6.49
C ARG A 19 7.81 37.56 -5.19
N THR A 20 8.31 36.42 -4.70
CA THR A 20 7.85 35.81 -3.45
C THR A 20 8.15 36.71 -2.24
N LEU A 21 9.34 37.32 -2.17
CA LEU A 21 9.68 38.25 -1.09
C LEU A 21 8.76 39.49 -1.09
N ARG A 22 8.44 40.05 -2.26
CA ARG A 22 7.47 41.15 -2.38
C ARG A 22 6.06 40.73 -1.96
N TYR A 23 5.67 39.50 -2.28
CA TYR A 23 4.39 38.96 -1.87
C TYR A 23 4.31 38.76 -0.36
N TYR A 24 5.36 38.26 0.29
CA TYR A 24 5.42 38.15 1.75
C TYR A 24 5.32 39.50 2.45
N ASP A 25 5.96 40.55 1.91
CA ASP A 25 5.76 41.93 2.39
C ASP A 25 4.31 42.40 2.19
N GLN A 26 3.73 42.15 1.01
CA GLN A 26 2.35 42.54 0.70
C GLN A 26 1.31 41.92 1.65
N ILE A 27 1.50 40.67 2.06
CA ILE A 27 0.60 39.99 3.01
C ILE A 27 1.01 40.19 4.48
N GLY A 28 2.03 41.02 4.75
CA GLY A 28 2.51 41.31 6.11
C GLY A 28 3.32 40.18 6.78
N LEU A 29 3.58 39.08 6.07
CA LEU A 29 4.29 37.92 6.61
C LEU A 29 5.77 38.21 6.86
N LEU A 30 6.44 38.88 5.91
CA LEU A 30 7.83 39.32 6.02
C LEU A 30 7.95 40.79 5.62
N ILE A 31 7.93 41.67 6.62
CA ILE A 31 8.05 43.11 6.43
C ILE A 31 9.54 43.47 6.39
N PRO A 32 10.02 44.27 5.42
CA PRO A 32 11.40 44.71 5.37
C PRO A 32 11.73 45.67 6.53
N ALA A 33 12.92 45.57 7.10
CA ALA A 33 13.41 46.49 8.14
C ALA A 33 13.35 47.96 7.70
N ALA A 34 13.62 48.24 6.43
CA ALA A 34 13.56 49.59 5.89
C ALA A 34 13.29 49.60 4.38
N LYS A 35 13.05 50.80 3.85
CA LYS A 35 13.06 51.08 2.40
C LYS A 35 14.08 52.20 2.11
N THR A 36 14.84 52.08 1.02
CA THR A 36 15.73 53.15 0.55
C THR A 36 14.91 54.37 0.10
N PRO A 37 15.54 55.55 -0.10
CA PRO A 37 14.86 56.71 -0.70
C PRO A 37 14.23 56.41 -2.07
N GLY A 38 14.79 55.46 -2.82
CA GLY A 38 14.22 54.95 -4.08
C GLY A 38 13.18 53.84 -3.89
N GLN A 39 12.58 53.70 -2.70
CA GLN A 39 11.58 52.69 -2.35
C GLN A 39 12.03 51.22 -2.47
N HIS A 40 13.35 50.95 -2.45
CA HIS A 40 13.87 49.58 -2.49
C HIS A 40 13.88 48.96 -1.10
N ARG A 41 13.42 47.70 -0.98
CA ARG A 41 13.34 46.98 0.29
C ARG A 41 14.71 46.57 0.82
N ILE A 42 14.92 46.81 2.11
CA ILE A 42 16.10 46.45 2.88
C ILE A 42 15.69 45.52 4.01
N TYR A 43 16.44 44.43 4.19
CA TYR A 43 16.26 43.45 5.25
C TYR A 43 17.46 43.44 6.17
N SER A 44 17.25 43.10 7.43
CA SER A 44 18.30 42.86 8.41
C SER A 44 18.48 41.36 8.68
N GLU A 45 19.38 41.02 9.59
CA GLU A 45 19.53 39.65 10.07
C GLU A 45 18.28 39.12 10.78
N GLU A 46 17.44 39.98 11.37
CA GLU A 46 16.20 39.57 12.03
C GLU A 46 15.15 39.10 11.01
N GLU A 47 14.95 39.85 9.92
CA GLU A 47 14.09 39.39 8.83
C GLU A 47 14.64 38.15 8.15
N LEU A 48 15.96 38.00 8.06
CA LEU A 48 16.56 36.76 7.55
C LEU A 48 16.19 35.55 8.43
N LYS A 49 16.26 35.69 9.76
CA LYS A 49 15.82 34.64 10.70
C LYS A 49 14.33 34.35 10.54
N LYS A 50 13.47 35.37 10.45
CA LYS A 50 12.04 35.20 10.22
C LYS A 50 11.76 34.49 8.89
N LEU A 51 12.51 34.83 7.84
CA LEU A 51 12.41 34.19 6.53
C LEU A 51 12.84 32.72 6.56
N GLN A 52 13.85 32.37 7.34
CA GLN A 52 14.23 30.96 7.56
C GLN A 52 13.13 30.18 8.29
N GLN A 53 12.49 30.77 9.30
CA GLN A 53 11.34 30.16 9.99
C GLN A 53 10.16 29.93 9.03
N ILE A 54 9.80 30.95 8.23
CA ILE A 54 8.74 30.83 7.21
C ILE A 54 9.05 29.69 6.25
N GLN A 55 10.27 29.60 5.74
CA GLN A 55 10.68 28.53 4.83
C GLN A 55 10.60 27.15 5.48
N PHE A 56 11.04 27.03 6.72
CA PHE A 56 10.98 25.77 7.45
C PHE A 56 9.54 25.28 7.61
N LEU A 57 8.64 26.15 8.07
CA LEU A 57 7.22 25.79 8.24
C LEU A 57 6.53 25.53 6.91
N LYS A 58 6.92 26.26 5.86
CA LYS A 58 6.48 25.95 4.50
C LYS A 58 6.85 24.55 4.05
N LYS A 59 8.07 24.09 4.36
CA LYS A 59 8.51 22.71 4.07
C LYS A 59 7.75 21.66 4.88
N LEU A 60 7.28 22.01 6.07
CA LEU A 60 6.42 21.13 6.88
C LEU A 60 4.96 21.09 6.40
N GLY A 61 4.59 21.88 5.38
CA GLY A 61 3.28 21.83 4.75
C GLY A 61 2.28 22.87 5.26
N PHE A 62 2.68 23.79 6.14
CA PHE A 62 1.79 24.85 6.62
C PHE A 62 1.46 25.88 5.52
N SER A 63 0.23 26.39 5.52
CA SER A 63 -0.20 27.50 4.68
C SER A 63 0.47 28.81 5.11
N LEU A 64 0.50 29.83 4.24
CA LEU A 64 1.10 31.13 4.62
C LEU A 64 0.31 31.82 5.74
N GLN A 65 -1.00 31.58 5.80
CA GLN A 65 -1.87 32.11 6.85
C GLN A 65 -1.52 31.48 8.20
N GLU A 66 -1.46 30.14 8.28
CA GLU A 66 -1.06 29.45 9.51
C GLU A 66 0.32 29.88 9.97
N ILE A 67 1.30 30.00 9.06
CA ILE A 67 2.64 30.48 9.40
C ILE A 67 2.61 31.90 9.98
N SER A 68 1.78 32.78 9.41
CA SER A 68 1.60 34.13 9.93
C SER A 68 1.09 34.11 11.37
N ASP A 69 0.09 33.29 11.64
CA ASP A 69 -0.54 33.18 12.97
C ASP A 69 0.42 32.53 13.98
N MET A 70 1.15 31.49 13.57
CA MET A 70 2.16 30.79 14.38
C MET A 70 3.30 31.71 14.81
N ILE A 71 3.81 32.57 13.90
CA ILE A 71 4.95 33.44 14.19
C ILE A 71 4.52 34.70 14.95
N SER A 72 3.31 35.21 14.71
CA SER A 72 2.86 36.51 15.24
C SER A 72 2.14 36.40 16.58
N ASN A 73 1.69 35.21 16.99
CA ASN A 73 0.98 34.99 18.25
C ASN A 73 1.90 34.31 19.29
N PRO A 74 2.33 35.01 20.36
CA PRO A 74 3.16 34.42 21.42
C PRO A 74 2.49 33.27 22.18
N GLU A 75 1.16 33.29 22.26
CA GLU A 75 0.35 32.25 22.93
C GLU A 75 0.01 31.08 22.01
N TRP A 76 0.60 31.04 20.80
CA TRP A 76 0.33 29.98 19.84
C TRP A 76 0.81 28.62 20.38
N ASN A 77 -0.08 27.63 20.39
CA ASN A 77 0.28 26.28 20.81
C ASN A 77 0.96 25.49 19.69
N TRP A 78 2.28 25.70 19.56
CA TRP A 78 3.14 25.02 18.59
C TRP A 78 3.04 23.50 18.63
N SER A 79 2.97 22.92 19.83
CA SER A 79 2.88 21.47 20.00
C SER A 79 1.63 20.92 19.33
N SER A 80 0.47 21.53 19.57
CA SER A 80 -0.79 21.08 18.96
C SER A 80 -0.80 21.23 17.44
N SER A 81 -0.27 22.32 16.88
CA SER A 81 -0.24 22.52 15.44
C SER A 81 0.70 21.54 14.73
N LEU A 82 1.87 21.26 15.33
CA LEU A 82 2.80 20.26 14.80
C LEU A 82 2.24 18.84 14.90
N MET A 83 1.54 18.51 15.99
CA MET A 83 0.84 17.22 16.14
C MET A 83 -0.25 17.06 15.07
N ASN A 84 -1.11 18.07 14.90
CA ASN A 84 -2.16 18.04 13.87
C ASN A 84 -1.57 17.89 12.45
N GLN A 85 -0.48 18.61 12.16
CA GLN A 85 0.20 18.51 10.86
C GLN A 85 0.84 17.14 10.66
N LEU A 86 1.44 16.56 11.70
CA LEU A 86 1.99 15.20 11.66
C LEU A 86 0.88 14.17 11.39
N ASP A 87 -0.28 14.31 12.05
CA ASP A 87 -1.43 13.42 11.84
C ASP A 87 -2.01 13.56 10.44
N PHE A 88 -2.08 14.78 9.90
CA PHE A 88 -2.44 15.02 8.50
C PHE A 88 -1.49 14.29 7.55
N VAL A 89 -0.17 14.44 7.73
CA VAL A 89 0.84 13.78 6.89
C VAL A 89 0.73 12.26 6.99
N LYS A 90 0.55 11.69 8.18
CA LYS A 90 0.33 10.25 8.36
C LYS A 90 -0.92 9.77 7.65
N ASN A 91 -2.01 10.52 7.71
CA ASN A 91 -3.24 10.18 7.00
C ASN A 91 -3.06 10.21 5.48
N GLU A 92 -2.34 11.20 4.94
CA GLU A 92 -2.01 11.25 3.51
C GLU A 92 -1.09 10.09 3.09
N GLN A 93 -0.09 9.73 3.91
CA GLN A 93 0.74 8.55 3.67
C GLN A 93 -0.10 7.27 3.63
N ASN A 94 -1.03 7.09 4.57
CA ASN A 94 -1.92 5.94 4.59
C ASN A 94 -2.79 5.86 3.33
N LYS A 95 -3.33 6.99 2.87
CA LYS A 95 -4.10 7.04 1.61
C LYS A 95 -3.24 6.68 0.40
N LEU A 96 -2.03 7.23 0.29
CA LEU A 96 -1.11 6.91 -0.80
C LEU A 96 -0.71 5.43 -0.79
N ASN A 97 -0.44 4.86 0.39
CA ASN A 97 -0.15 3.43 0.53
C ASN A 97 -1.35 2.56 0.11
N GLN A 98 -2.58 2.96 0.45
CA GLN A 98 -3.80 2.27 -0.01
C GLN A 98 -3.95 2.33 -1.54
N MET A 99 -3.70 3.49 -2.15
CA MET A 99 -3.73 3.64 -3.61
C MET A 99 -2.65 2.78 -4.28
N GLU A 100 -1.43 2.79 -3.76
CA GLU A 100 -0.32 1.95 -4.24
C GLU A 100 -0.66 0.46 -4.15
N SER A 101 -1.20 0.03 -3.01
CA SER A 101 -1.67 -1.33 -2.78
C SER A 101 -2.75 -1.73 -3.79
N ALA A 102 -3.73 -0.87 -4.05
CA ALA A 102 -4.78 -1.12 -5.03
C ALA A 102 -4.24 -1.20 -6.47
N LEU A 103 -3.30 -0.32 -6.84
CA LEU A 103 -2.65 -0.35 -8.16
C LEU A 103 -1.87 -1.66 -8.38
N ARG A 104 -1.15 -2.15 -7.36
CA ARG A 104 -0.49 -3.47 -7.43
C ARG A 104 -1.49 -4.60 -7.59
N ALA A 105 -2.59 -4.59 -6.82
CA ALA A 105 -3.65 -5.58 -6.94
C ALA A 105 -4.18 -5.69 -8.37
N VAL A 106 -4.47 -4.55 -8.99
CA VAL A 106 -4.97 -4.46 -10.36
C VAL A 106 -3.92 -4.93 -11.38
N LEU A 107 -2.64 -4.56 -11.19
CA LEU A 107 -1.58 -5.02 -12.08
C LEU A 107 -1.44 -6.55 -12.05
N HIS A 108 -1.47 -7.14 -10.85
CA HIS A 108 -1.38 -8.59 -10.70
C HIS A 108 -2.65 -9.31 -11.12
N SER A 109 -3.83 -8.69 -10.97
CA SER A 109 -5.07 -9.29 -11.50
C SER A 109 -4.99 -9.45 -13.01
N ILE A 110 -4.46 -8.46 -13.74
CA ILE A 110 -4.26 -8.58 -15.20
C ILE A 110 -3.35 -9.78 -15.55
N ALA A 111 -2.34 -10.09 -14.71
CA ALA A 111 -1.50 -11.26 -14.92
C ALA A 111 -2.27 -12.59 -14.74
N VAL A 112 -3.23 -12.64 -13.81
CA VAL A 112 -4.09 -13.80 -13.56
C VAL A 112 -5.16 -13.93 -14.64
N GLU A 113 -5.91 -12.86 -14.89
CA GLU A 113 -7.05 -12.82 -15.81
C GLU A 113 -6.60 -12.90 -17.27
N GLY A 114 -5.38 -12.46 -17.59
CA GLY A 114 -4.88 -12.34 -18.96
C GLY A 114 -5.42 -11.11 -19.71
N GLU A 115 -6.44 -10.45 -19.18
CA GLU A 115 -7.03 -9.23 -19.69
C GLU A 115 -7.48 -8.29 -18.57
N THR A 116 -7.96 -7.10 -18.93
CA THR A 116 -8.49 -6.15 -17.95
C THR A 116 -9.98 -6.43 -17.71
N SER A 117 -10.30 -6.97 -16.53
CA SER A 117 -11.69 -7.16 -16.08
C SER A 117 -12.13 -6.03 -15.16
N TRP A 118 -13.15 -5.26 -15.59
CA TRP A 118 -13.68 -4.15 -14.81
C TRP A 118 -14.36 -4.63 -13.51
N ASP A 119 -15.06 -5.76 -13.55
CA ASP A 119 -15.69 -6.36 -12.37
C ASP A 119 -14.66 -6.72 -11.29
N VAL A 120 -13.51 -7.28 -11.70
CA VAL A 120 -12.40 -7.57 -10.78
C VAL A 120 -11.81 -6.28 -10.22
N ILE A 121 -11.57 -5.26 -11.05
CA ILE A 121 -11.05 -3.97 -10.62
C ILE A 121 -11.98 -3.32 -9.58
N GLN A 122 -13.30 -3.32 -9.82
CA GLN A 122 -14.27 -2.77 -8.87
C GLN A 122 -14.23 -3.50 -7.53
N LYS A 123 -14.14 -4.84 -7.53
CA LYS A 123 -13.99 -5.63 -6.31
C LYS A 123 -12.70 -5.28 -5.57
N LEU A 124 -11.57 -5.16 -6.28
CA LEU A 124 -10.28 -4.81 -5.66
C LEU A 124 -10.26 -3.40 -5.06
N ILE A 125 -10.87 -2.42 -5.73
CA ILE A 125 -11.03 -1.06 -5.20
C ILE A 125 -11.94 -1.08 -3.96
N HIS A 126 -13.01 -1.87 -3.97
CA HIS A 126 -13.87 -2.03 -2.81
C HIS A 126 -13.10 -2.62 -1.62
N LEU A 127 -12.31 -3.68 -1.86
CA LEU A 127 -11.50 -4.34 -0.84
C LEU A 127 -10.43 -3.43 -0.24
N SER A 128 -9.77 -2.60 -1.05
CA SER A 128 -8.73 -1.69 -0.57
C SER A 128 -9.27 -0.52 0.28
N GLY A 129 -10.54 -0.15 0.07
CA GLY A 129 -11.21 0.92 0.81
C GLY A 129 -11.89 0.50 2.12
N ARG A 130 -11.88 -0.79 2.48
CA ARG A 130 -12.52 -1.27 3.72
C ARG A 130 -11.72 -0.89 4.97
N ASP A 131 -12.45 -0.70 6.08
CA ASP A 131 -11.85 -0.53 7.40
C ASP A 131 -11.02 -1.77 7.78
N PRO A 132 -9.69 -1.64 7.97
CA PRO A 132 -8.82 -2.75 8.36
C PRO A 132 -9.29 -3.45 9.65
N SER A 133 -9.98 -2.74 10.53
CA SER A 133 -10.49 -3.27 11.81
C SER A 133 -11.53 -4.39 11.60
N LEU A 134 -12.33 -4.29 10.53
CA LEU A 134 -13.33 -5.32 10.21
C LEU A 134 -12.66 -6.61 9.75
N LYS A 135 -11.65 -6.49 8.88
CA LYS A 135 -10.82 -7.63 8.44
C LYS A 135 -10.14 -8.29 9.63
N HIS A 136 -9.58 -7.50 10.54
CA HIS A 136 -8.92 -8.00 11.74
C HIS A 136 -9.88 -8.72 12.69
N ALA A 137 -11.06 -8.14 12.95
CA ALA A 137 -12.09 -8.77 13.77
C ALA A 137 -12.56 -10.11 13.18
N PHE A 138 -12.74 -10.18 11.87
CA PHE A 138 -13.11 -11.43 11.19
C PHE A 138 -12.02 -12.50 11.32
N ARG A 139 -10.74 -12.13 11.16
CA ARG A 139 -9.61 -13.05 11.37
C ARG A 139 -9.62 -13.64 12.77
N GLN A 140 -9.78 -12.80 13.81
CA GLN A 140 -9.83 -13.25 15.21
C GLN A 140 -11.02 -14.15 15.54
N GLN A 141 -12.13 -14.00 14.80
CA GLN A 141 -13.30 -14.85 14.97
C GLN A 141 -13.09 -16.24 14.35
N MET A 142 -12.38 -16.32 13.23
CA MET A 142 -12.27 -17.55 12.43
C MET A 142 -11.00 -18.37 12.71
N PHE A 143 -9.94 -17.72 13.19
CA PHE A 143 -8.62 -18.31 13.36
C PHE A 143 -8.13 -18.22 14.81
N GLU A 144 -7.41 -19.25 15.24
CA GLU A 144 -6.72 -19.26 16.52
C GLU A 144 -5.50 -18.33 16.47
N ARG A 145 -5.04 -17.86 17.65
CA ARG A 145 -3.86 -16.97 17.74
C ARG A 145 -2.62 -17.54 17.03
N ARG A 146 -2.40 -18.86 17.08
CA ARG A 146 -1.27 -19.51 16.39
C ARG A 146 -1.42 -19.47 14.86
N GLU A 147 -2.65 -19.49 14.36
CA GLU A 147 -2.94 -19.45 12.92
C GLU A 147 -2.84 -18.02 12.36
N GLU A 148 -2.88 -16.99 13.21
CA GLU A 148 -2.69 -15.60 12.76
C GLU A 148 -1.32 -15.40 12.09
N GLU A 149 -0.27 -16.04 12.61
CA GLU A 149 1.07 -15.99 12.01
C GLU A 149 1.10 -16.66 10.62
N LEU A 150 0.32 -17.73 10.44
CA LEU A 150 0.17 -18.42 9.15
C LEU A 150 -0.58 -17.55 8.12
N LEU A 151 -1.51 -16.69 8.56
CA LEU A 151 -2.24 -15.78 7.67
C LEU A 151 -1.35 -14.73 7.01
N ASP A 152 -0.22 -14.37 7.65
CA ASP A 152 0.72 -13.39 7.13
C ASP A 152 1.67 -13.99 6.09
N LEU A 153 1.75 -15.32 6.01
CA LEU A 153 2.49 -16.07 4.98
C LEU A 153 1.65 -16.30 3.71
N LEU A 154 0.37 -15.89 3.70
CA LEU A 154 -0.48 -16.09 2.54
C LEU A 154 -0.05 -15.21 1.36
N PRO A 155 -0.07 -15.74 0.13
CA PRO A 155 0.18 -14.97 -1.08
C PRO A 155 -0.74 -13.75 -1.16
N ASN A 156 -0.15 -12.59 -1.47
CA ASN A 156 -0.85 -11.31 -1.45
C ASN A 156 -0.72 -10.59 -2.80
N MET A 157 -1.86 -10.31 -3.43
CA MET A 157 -1.94 -9.56 -4.70
C MET A 157 -1.34 -8.16 -4.64
N ASN A 158 -1.15 -7.62 -3.45
CA ASN A 158 -0.61 -6.27 -3.26
C ASN A 158 0.90 -6.28 -3.01
N SER A 159 1.50 -7.47 -2.89
CA SER A 159 2.91 -7.65 -2.58
C SER A 159 3.75 -7.88 -3.84
N THR A 160 5.04 -7.63 -3.72
CA THR A 160 6.05 -7.90 -4.75
C THR A 160 7.08 -8.93 -4.29
N ASP A 161 6.79 -9.65 -3.20
CA ASP A 161 7.65 -10.73 -2.74
C ASP A 161 7.64 -11.91 -3.74
N PRO A 162 8.74 -12.67 -3.84
CA PRO A 162 8.84 -13.77 -4.81
C PRO A 162 7.75 -14.84 -4.68
N ASP A 163 7.28 -15.11 -3.45
CA ASP A 163 6.31 -16.18 -3.20
C ASP A 163 4.93 -15.79 -3.73
N SER A 164 4.50 -14.55 -3.45
CA SER A 164 3.28 -13.98 -3.99
C SER A 164 3.32 -13.94 -5.53
N LEU A 165 4.42 -13.48 -6.12
CA LEU A 165 4.56 -13.38 -7.58
C LEU A 165 4.53 -14.75 -8.26
N GLU A 166 5.14 -15.77 -7.66
CA GLU A 166 5.09 -17.14 -8.17
C GLU A 166 3.68 -17.70 -8.11
N TRP A 167 2.97 -17.54 -6.98
CA TRP A 167 1.57 -17.96 -6.84
C TRP A 167 0.64 -17.28 -7.86
N ILE A 168 0.80 -15.98 -8.07
CA ILE A 168 0.07 -15.21 -9.08
C ILE A 168 0.31 -15.79 -10.47
N ALA A 169 1.57 -16.09 -10.80
CA ALA A 169 1.93 -16.66 -12.08
C ALA A 169 1.37 -18.08 -12.27
N LEU A 170 1.37 -18.91 -11.23
CA LEU A 170 0.79 -20.26 -11.26
C LEU A 170 -0.73 -20.20 -11.45
N LEU A 171 -1.42 -19.31 -10.75
CA LEU A 171 -2.87 -19.13 -10.89
C LEU A 171 -3.25 -18.66 -12.31
N GLY A 172 -2.51 -17.69 -12.87
CA GLY A 172 -2.72 -17.24 -14.24
C GLY A 172 -2.41 -18.31 -15.29
N GLN A 173 -1.39 -19.15 -15.06
CA GLN A 173 -1.10 -20.29 -15.92
C GLN A 173 -2.20 -21.36 -15.85
N LEU A 174 -2.74 -21.61 -14.67
CA LEU A 174 -3.83 -22.54 -14.46
C LEU A 174 -5.09 -22.07 -15.19
N LYS A 175 -5.49 -20.81 -14.98
CA LYS A 175 -6.66 -20.21 -15.63
C LYS A 175 -6.59 -20.33 -17.16
N LYS A 176 -5.43 -20.02 -17.76
CA LYS A 176 -5.20 -20.13 -19.22
C LYS A 176 -5.28 -21.55 -19.77
N ARG A 177 -5.25 -22.58 -18.92
CA ARG A 177 -5.22 -23.99 -19.33
C ARG A 177 -6.43 -24.78 -18.86
N MET A 178 -7.45 -24.12 -18.31
CA MET A 178 -8.67 -24.78 -17.84
C MET A 178 -9.35 -25.61 -18.94
N GLU A 179 -9.32 -25.16 -20.19
CA GLU A 179 -9.89 -25.88 -21.34
C GLU A 179 -9.23 -27.24 -21.60
N ASN A 180 -8.00 -27.47 -21.13
CA ASN A 180 -7.31 -28.75 -21.28
C ASN A 180 -7.85 -29.83 -20.33
N GLY A 181 -8.67 -29.44 -19.34
CA GLY A 181 -9.21 -30.33 -18.31
C GLY A 181 -8.27 -30.53 -17.12
N PRO A 182 -8.83 -30.84 -15.93
CA PRO A 182 -8.10 -30.84 -14.66
C PRO A 182 -7.03 -31.95 -14.56
N GLY A 183 -7.21 -33.06 -15.29
CA GLY A 183 -6.26 -34.18 -15.31
C GLY A 183 -5.19 -34.09 -16.40
N SER A 184 -5.15 -33.03 -17.22
CA SER A 184 -4.16 -32.93 -18.30
C SER A 184 -2.72 -32.85 -17.76
N PRO A 185 -1.71 -33.39 -18.47
CA PRO A 185 -0.32 -33.32 -18.03
C PRO A 185 0.16 -31.89 -17.78
N GLU A 186 -0.31 -30.91 -18.57
CA GLU A 186 -0.01 -29.50 -18.39
C GLU A 186 -0.56 -28.95 -17.08
N VAL A 187 -1.82 -29.25 -16.75
CA VAL A 187 -2.46 -28.79 -15.51
C VAL A 187 -1.86 -29.48 -14.30
N GLN A 188 -1.64 -30.80 -14.36
CA GLN A 188 -1.06 -31.57 -13.27
C GLN A 188 0.38 -31.14 -12.93
N ARG A 189 1.16 -30.67 -13.92
CA ARG A 189 2.47 -30.02 -13.64
C ARG A 189 2.34 -28.72 -12.84
N ILE A 190 1.31 -27.92 -13.12
CA ILE A 190 1.04 -26.67 -12.39
C ILE A 190 0.55 -26.98 -10.98
N ILE A 191 -0.39 -27.91 -10.83
CA ILE A 191 -0.91 -28.36 -9.52
C ILE A 191 0.22 -28.89 -8.65
N ARG A 192 1.11 -29.72 -9.18
CA ARG A 192 2.30 -30.17 -8.45
C ARG A 192 3.15 -29.00 -7.96
N ARG A 193 3.41 -28.00 -8.80
CA ARG A 193 4.20 -26.82 -8.39
C ARG A 193 3.47 -25.98 -7.34
N MET A 194 2.15 -25.85 -7.44
CA MET A 194 1.32 -25.20 -6.42
C MET A 194 1.35 -25.97 -5.08
N ASP A 195 1.29 -27.31 -5.11
CA ASP A 195 1.40 -28.16 -3.92
C ASP A 195 2.77 -28.04 -3.25
N GLU A 196 3.86 -28.14 -4.02
CA GLU A 196 5.23 -27.89 -3.54
C GLU A 196 5.32 -26.52 -2.86
N LYS A 197 4.80 -25.47 -3.53
CA LYS A 197 4.84 -24.11 -3.02
C LYS A 197 4.02 -23.93 -1.74
N ARG A 198 2.88 -24.61 -1.64
CA ARG A 198 2.06 -24.63 -0.42
C ARG A 198 2.85 -25.26 0.73
N ARG A 199 3.51 -26.39 0.49
CA ARG A 199 4.27 -27.10 1.54
C ARG A 199 5.45 -26.30 2.08
N GLU A 200 6.08 -25.42 1.29
CA GLU A 200 7.18 -24.56 1.77
C GLU A 200 6.84 -23.77 3.05
N HIS A 201 5.57 -23.38 3.23
CA HIS A 201 5.11 -22.58 4.38
C HIS A 201 4.04 -23.26 5.24
N PHE A 202 3.38 -24.30 4.73
CA PHE A 202 2.20 -24.91 5.37
C PHE A 202 2.33 -26.44 5.50
N GLU A 203 3.54 -26.99 5.45
CA GLU A 203 3.76 -28.42 5.74
C GLU A 203 3.33 -28.76 7.18
N GLY A 204 2.43 -29.75 7.31
CA GLY A 204 1.85 -30.15 8.60
C GLY A 204 0.69 -29.27 9.10
N GLU A 205 0.31 -28.24 8.34
CA GLU A 205 -0.77 -27.31 8.67
C GLU A 205 -2.06 -27.59 7.87
N ASP A 206 -2.32 -28.85 7.53
CA ASP A 206 -3.49 -29.27 6.74
C ASP A 206 -4.83 -28.75 7.31
N PRO A 207 -5.10 -28.80 8.63
CA PRO A 207 -6.33 -28.25 9.18
C PRO A 207 -6.52 -26.75 8.93
N PHE A 208 -5.42 -25.98 8.89
CA PHE A 208 -5.45 -24.55 8.58
C PHE A 208 -5.71 -24.33 7.09
N VAL A 209 -5.04 -25.11 6.22
CA VAL A 209 -5.24 -25.06 4.76
C VAL A 209 -6.68 -25.40 4.39
N ASP A 210 -7.25 -26.46 4.98
CA ASP A 210 -8.63 -26.90 4.74
C ASP A 210 -9.62 -25.82 5.18
N LYS A 211 -9.42 -25.25 6.37
CA LYS A 211 -10.23 -24.12 6.87
C LYS A 211 -10.16 -22.93 5.94
N LEU A 212 -8.97 -22.58 5.45
CA LEU A 212 -8.80 -21.50 4.48
C LEU A 212 -9.50 -21.82 3.16
N TRP A 213 -9.46 -23.08 2.70
CA TRP A 213 -10.14 -23.51 1.48
C TRP A 213 -11.66 -23.35 1.58
N GLU A 214 -12.27 -23.71 2.71
CA GLU A 214 -13.71 -23.49 2.95
C GLU A 214 -14.08 -22.00 2.93
N ILE A 215 -13.24 -21.15 3.53
CA ILE A 215 -13.40 -19.69 3.48
C ILE A 215 -13.31 -19.17 2.03
N ARG A 216 -12.42 -19.72 1.21
CA ARG A 216 -12.25 -19.36 -0.20
C ARG A 216 -13.47 -19.70 -1.04
N LYS A 217 -14.09 -20.85 -0.79
CA LYS A 217 -15.31 -21.29 -1.47
C LYS A 217 -16.54 -20.43 -1.12
N SER A 218 -16.52 -19.72 0.00
CA SER A 218 -17.58 -18.78 0.37
C SER A 218 -17.28 -17.36 -0.13
N PRO A 219 -18.05 -16.80 -1.10
CA PRO A 219 -17.81 -15.44 -1.59
C PRO A 219 -17.83 -14.39 -0.48
N ALA A 220 -18.76 -14.50 0.46
CA ALA A 220 -18.92 -13.56 1.56
C ALA A 220 -17.74 -13.61 2.55
N GLN A 221 -17.28 -14.80 2.92
CA GLN A 221 -16.16 -14.94 3.87
C GLN A 221 -14.82 -14.58 3.20
N SER A 222 -14.63 -14.96 1.94
CA SER A 222 -13.47 -14.57 1.13
C SER A 222 -13.34 -13.05 1.02
N GLU A 223 -14.46 -12.36 0.81
CA GLU A 223 -14.50 -10.89 0.80
C GLU A 223 -14.23 -10.27 2.18
N GLN A 224 -14.78 -10.84 3.26
CA GLN A 224 -14.51 -10.39 4.64
C GLN A 224 -13.04 -10.57 5.04
N MET A 225 -12.38 -11.60 4.53
CA MET A 225 -10.94 -11.82 4.67
C MET A 225 -10.09 -10.92 3.77
N GLY A 226 -10.71 -10.15 2.87
CA GLY A 226 -10.01 -9.24 1.96
C GLY A 226 -9.18 -9.96 0.91
N LEU A 227 -9.65 -11.12 0.44
CA LEU A 227 -8.90 -11.97 -0.45
C LEU A 227 -9.22 -11.66 -1.91
N TYR A 228 -8.29 -12.00 -2.81
CA TYR A 228 -8.51 -11.84 -4.25
C TYR A 228 -9.79 -12.59 -4.70
N PRO A 229 -10.69 -11.94 -5.46
CA PRO A 229 -11.89 -12.59 -5.96
C PRO A 229 -11.54 -13.59 -7.06
N ILE A 230 -11.62 -14.88 -6.73
CA ILE A 230 -11.47 -15.98 -7.68
C ILE A 230 -12.87 -16.40 -8.14
N GLU A 231 -13.03 -16.64 -9.44
CA GLU A 231 -14.27 -17.17 -10.03
C GLU A 231 -14.60 -18.57 -9.48
N GLU A 232 -15.89 -18.86 -9.31
CA GLU A 232 -16.35 -20.13 -8.76
C GLU A 232 -15.92 -21.31 -9.65
N GLU A 233 -15.98 -21.15 -10.97
CA GLU A 233 -15.54 -22.18 -11.92
C GLU A 233 -14.06 -22.52 -11.76
N LEU A 234 -13.21 -21.52 -11.48
CA LEU A 234 -11.78 -21.73 -11.25
C LEU A 234 -11.53 -22.43 -9.90
N LEU A 235 -12.29 -22.10 -8.85
CA LEU A 235 -12.19 -22.80 -7.56
C LEU A 235 -12.58 -24.29 -7.69
N GLN A 236 -13.70 -24.59 -8.37
CA GLN A 236 -14.12 -25.96 -8.64
C GLN A 236 -13.10 -26.73 -9.48
N PHE A 237 -12.53 -26.07 -10.50
CA PHE A 237 -11.48 -26.65 -11.33
C PHE A 237 -10.22 -26.97 -10.53
N MET A 238 -9.79 -26.06 -9.66
CA MET A 238 -8.67 -26.28 -8.74
C MET A 238 -8.91 -27.48 -7.83
N GLU A 239 -10.08 -27.57 -7.20
CA GLU A 239 -10.43 -28.68 -6.31
C GLU A 239 -10.32 -30.03 -7.04
N LEU A 240 -10.92 -30.14 -8.23
CA LEU A 240 -10.83 -31.36 -9.04
C LEU A 240 -9.39 -31.70 -9.43
N ALA A 241 -8.60 -30.70 -9.84
CA ALA A 241 -7.23 -30.91 -10.28
C ALA A 241 -6.30 -31.33 -9.12
N PHE A 242 -6.48 -30.77 -7.91
CA PHE A 242 -5.79 -31.19 -6.69
C PHE A 242 -6.21 -32.61 -6.26
N ASN A 243 -7.49 -32.94 -6.34
CA ASN A 243 -7.96 -34.30 -6.01
C ASN A 243 -7.34 -35.36 -6.93
N ILE A 244 -7.31 -35.11 -8.25
CA ILE A 244 -6.65 -36.00 -9.21
C ILE A 244 -5.16 -36.16 -8.89
N TYR A 245 -4.49 -35.07 -8.55
CA TYR A 245 -3.08 -35.08 -8.18
C TYR A 245 -2.83 -35.92 -6.92
N ALA A 246 -3.67 -35.76 -5.89
CA ALA A 246 -3.56 -36.48 -4.63
C ALA A 246 -3.78 -37.99 -4.81
N THR A 247 -4.84 -38.40 -5.53
CA THR A 247 -5.08 -39.83 -5.82
C THR A 247 -3.92 -40.46 -6.58
N GLY A 248 -3.34 -39.75 -7.57
CA GLY A 248 -2.19 -40.25 -8.32
C GLY A 248 -0.87 -40.32 -7.54
N LEU A 249 -0.78 -39.70 -6.36
CA LEU A 249 0.34 -39.87 -5.43
C LEU A 249 0.14 -41.12 -4.56
N GLU A 250 -1.08 -41.35 -4.07
CA GLU A 250 -1.42 -42.53 -3.27
C GLU A 250 -1.18 -43.82 -4.06
N GLU A 251 -1.66 -43.89 -5.31
CA GLU A 251 -1.47 -45.06 -6.17
C GLU A 251 0.02 -45.40 -6.40
N LYS A 252 0.88 -44.38 -6.53
CA LYS A 252 2.34 -44.59 -6.70
C LYS A 252 3.04 -45.06 -5.45
N LEU A 253 2.61 -44.56 -4.28
CA LEU A 253 3.17 -44.99 -3.00
C LEU A 253 2.78 -46.45 -2.69
N ASP A 254 1.58 -46.85 -3.07
CA ASP A 254 1.12 -48.23 -2.95
C ASP A 254 1.91 -49.18 -3.89
N GLU A 255 2.16 -48.76 -5.15
CA GLU A 255 2.98 -49.53 -6.10
C GLU A 255 4.46 -49.68 -5.66
N GLU A 256 5.05 -48.64 -5.06
CA GLU A 256 6.42 -48.68 -4.51
C GLU A 256 6.51 -49.47 -3.19
N GLY A 257 5.42 -49.50 -2.40
CA GLY A 257 5.32 -50.27 -1.16
C GLY A 257 5.12 -51.78 -1.37
N GLU A 258 4.44 -52.20 -2.44
CA GLU A 258 4.25 -53.63 -2.79
C GLU A 258 5.50 -54.29 -3.40
N THR A 259 6.52 -53.51 -3.78
CA THR A 259 7.76 -54.02 -4.39
C THR A 259 8.96 -54.12 -3.43
N SER A 260 8.76 -53.85 -2.13
CA SER A 260 9.79 -53.90 -1.07
C SER A 260 9.72 -55.14 -0.17
#